data_AF-A0A8H7D9Y7-F1
#
_entry.id   AF-A0A8H7D9Y7-F1
#
_cell.length_a   1.000
_cell.length_b   1.000
_cell.length_c   1.000
_cell.angle_alpha   90.00
_cell.angle_beta   90.00
_cell.angle_gamma   90.00
#
_symmetry.space_group_name_H-M   'P 1'
#
loop_
_entity.id
_entity.type
_entity.pdbx_description
1 polymer ?
#
loop_
_entity_poly.entity_id
_entity_poly.type
_entity_poly.pdbx_seq_one_letter_code
_entity_poly.pdbx_strand_id
1 'polypeptide(L)'
;MMNCSGATKALISYNRGLNHDGHRLFCLPLLPHKKMESTVRVFGFVVGIDKYKSGAIWNLESCVDDAQKVRRWLRQDLKVPKDHICMLLDKHATKENIEKSFLRHLVHNDNIQRGDAIVIFFAGHGSSVPAPDGWFQEGSIDGKVEVLCSYDYGQHGAVGISDRSLRSMLEELSRAKGDNITVIVDSCFAPLQSPSNIRARRHTRWTPSDKVVSPKDLLAGVWPSAKSTRACPRGAGFCNTANSAYTLLAACSPGEKAVEGKDGGKFTSAFLETARETPLHSTSYVSVLKHVRQKIGEGQRPLFIGAKAQRTVFDTASTVSQKACVHPDPAYDSKILIGLGAVEGAIEGTEFSVTGGFRVRCKRSLSMLRSASPASLRSVRSLFCCSKF
;
A
#
# COMPACT_ATOMS: atom_id res chain seq x y z
N MET A 1 -9.61 24.87 18.83
CA MET A 1 -8.87 24.14 17.79
C MET A 1 -7.52 23.73 18.39
N MET A 2 -7.11 22.49 18.12
CA MET A 2 -5.94 21.78 18.68
C MET A 2 -5.93 21.59 20.21
N ASN A 3 -6.12 20.35 20.67
CA ASN A 3 -5.13 19.61 21.49
C ASN A 3 -5.58 18.19 21.85
N CYS A 4 -4.65 17.26 21.60
CA CYS A 4 -4.21 16.12 22.39
C CYS A 4 -5.20 15.23 23.18
N SER A 5 -5.12 13.93 22.83
CA SER A 5 -5.06 12.75 23.71
C SER A 5 -6.08 12.64 24.86
N GLY A 6 -7.08 11.78 24.68
CA GLY A 6 -7.88 11.23 25.78
C GLY A 6 -7.68 9.71 25.88
N ALA A 7 -6.75 9.28 26.72
CA ALA A 7 -6.56 7.87 27.05
C ALA A 7 -7.75 7.36 27.88
N THR A 8 -8.29 6.20 27.49
CA THR A 8 -9.44 5.55 28.15
C THR A 8 -8.94 4.41 29.05
N LYS A 9 -9.48 4.29 30.27
CA LYS A 9 -9.01 3.37 31.33
C LYS A 9 -10.13 2.38 31.71
N ALA A 10 -9.83 1.08 31.81
CA ALA A 10 -10.75 0.02 32.26
C ALA A 10 -10.46 -0.42 33.71
N LEU A 11 -11.50 -0.73 34.52
CA LEU A 11 -11.43 -1.03 35.97
C LEU A 11 -11.67 -2.53 36.28
N ILE A 12 -10.71 -3.23 36.88
CA ILE A 12 -10.87 -4.61 37.37
C ILE A 12 -11.13 -4.59 38.88
N SER A 13 -12.09 -5.34 39.45
CA SER A 13 -12.20 -5.49 40.91
C SER A 13 -11.66 -6.83 41.42
N TYR A 14 -10.87 -6.79 42.49
CA TYR A 14 -10.29 -7.95 43.18
C TYR A 14 -10.73 -7.97 44.66
N ASN A 15 -10.98 -9.15 45.25
CA ASN A 15 -11.19 -9.30 46.70
C ASN A 15 -9.90 -9.81 47.37
N ARG A 16 -9.51 -9.14 48.46
CA ARG A 16 -8.20 -9.13 49.15
C ARG A 16 -7.49 -10.48 49.35
N GLY A 17 -6.16 -10.36 49.36
CA GLY A 17 -5.25 -11.22 50.10
C GLY A 17 -3.92 -11.36 49.37
N LEU A 18 -2.93 -10.51 49.68
CA LEU A 18 -1.49 -10.81 49.64
C LEU A 18 -0.70 -9.59 50.15
N ASN A 19 0.27 -9.89 51.01
CA ASN A 19 1.11 -8.95 51.73
C ASN A 19 1.98 -8.08 50.82
N HIS A 20 2.33 -6.91 51.37
CA HIS A 20 3.31 -5.97 50.83
C HIS A 20 4.64 -6.66 50.49
N ASP A 21 4.93 -6.80 49.20
CA ASP A 21 6.29 -6.83 48.67
C ASP A 21 6.27 -6.25 47.25
N GLY A 22 7.20 -5.33 46.97
CA GLY A 22 7.22 -4.40 45.84
C GLY A 22 7.41 -5.00 44.44
N HIS A 23 6.60 -5.97 44.04
CA HIS A 23 6.65 -6.57 42.71
C HIS A 23 5.80 -5.79 41.69
N ARG A 24 6.44 -5.27 40.64
CA ARG A 24 5.79 -4.69 39.46
C ARG A 24 4.96 -5.77 38.75
N LEU A 25 3.64 -5.57 38.64
CA LEU A 25 2.75 -6.43 37.87
C LEU A 25 2.80 -6.06 36.37
N PHE A 26 2.98 -7.06 35.51
CA PHE A 26 2.93 -6.95 34.05
C PHE A 26 1.75 -7.76 33.52
N CYS A 27 0.90 -7.16 32.70
CA CYS A 27 -0.15 -7.87 31.97
C CYS A 27 0.30 -8.16 30.53
N LEU A 28 0.11 -9.40 30.07
CA LEU A 28 0.30 -9.86 28.69
C LEU A 28 -1.04 -10.39 28.18
N PRO A 29 -1.58 -9.93 27.04
CA PRO A 29 -2.79 -10.53 26.49
C PRO A 29 -2.54 -12.00 26.12
N LEU A 30 -3.45 -12.89 26.53
CA LEU A 30 -3.52 -14.28 26.06
C LEU A 30 -4.73 -14.39 25.13
N LEU A 31 -4.56 -15.00 23.97
CA LEU A 31 -5.65 -15.18 23.03
C LEU A 31 -6.43 -16.47 23.32
N PRO A 32 -7.77 -16.46 23.20
CA PRO A 32 -8.58 -17.67 23.22
C PRO A 32 -8.24 -18.54 22.02
N HIS A 33 -8.03 -19.85 22.26
CA HIS A 33 -7.93 -20.88 21.23
C HIS A 33 -9.28 -21.05 20.50
N LYS A 34 -9.60 -20.14 19.58
CA LYS A 34 -10.53 -20.41 18.48
C LYS A 34 -9.97 -19.74 17.24
N LYS A 35 -9.30 -20.55 16.41
CA LYS A 35 -8.63 -20.16 15.18
C LYS A 35 -9.67 -19.68 14.15
N MET A 36 -10.07 -18.40 14.21
CA MET A 36 -10.60 -17.71 13.03
C MET A 36 -9.41 -17.13 12.28
N GLU A 37 -8.73 -17.98 11.51
CA GLU A 37 -7.78 -17.55 10.48
C GLU A 37 -8.58 -17.00 9.30
N SER A 38 -8.89 -15.71 9.33
CA SER A 38 -9.04 -14.95 8.08
C SER A 38 -7.89 -13.97 7.99
N THR A 39 -6.67 -14.50 7.81
CA THR A 39 -5.56 -13.66 7.38
C THR A 39 -5.79 -13.31 5.91
N VAL A 40 -5.95 -12.02 5.61
CA VAL A 40 -6.00 -11.55 4.21
C VAL A 40 -4.74 -12.06 3.52
N ARG A 41 -4.89 -12.89 2.49
CA ARG A 41 -3.74 -13.43 1.75
C ARG A 41 -3.25 -12.36 0.81
N VAL A 42 -1.94 -12.34 0.59
CA VAL A 42 -1.30 -11.37 -0.29
C VAL A 42 -0.79 -12.08 -1.53
N PHE A 43 -0.99 -11.48 -2.70
CA PHE A 43 -0.46 -11.89 -3.99
C PHE A 43 0.38 -10.77 -4.60
N GLY A 44 1.49 -11.13 -5.24
CA GLY A 44 2.45 -10.20 -5.81
C GLY A 44 2.60 -10.35 -7.31
N PHE A 45 2.68 -9.23 -8.03
CA PHE A 45 3.09 -9.17 -9.43
C PHE A 45 4.17 -8.08 -9.59
N VAL A 46 5.40 -8.49 -9.80
CA VAL A 46 6.58 -7.63 -9.65
C VAL A 46 7.34 -7.56 -10.99
N VAL A 47 7.53 -6.37 -11.53
CA VAL A 47 8.24 -6.13 -12.79
C VAL A 47 9.42 -5.19 -12.55
N GLY A 48 10.61 -5.58 -13.01
CA GLY A 48 11.83 -4.78 -12.93
C GLY A 48 12.63 -4.84 -14.23
N ILE A 49 12.92 -3.69 -14.83
CA ILE A 49 13.54 -3.62 -16.16
C ILE A 49 14.71 -2.65 -16.14
N ASP A 50 15.91 -3.20 -16.18
CA ASP A 50 17.15 -2.45 -16.34
C ASP A 50 17.58 -2.38 -17.79
N LYS A 51 17.46 -3.51 -18.50
CA LYS A 51 17.91 -3.64 -19.86
C LYS A 51 16.75 -3.51 -20.82
N TYR A 52 16.93 -2.76 -21.90
CA TYR A 52 15.94 -2.64 -22.97
C TYR A 52 16.49 -3.25 -24.26
N LYS A 53 15.62 -3.88 -25.04
CA LYS A 53 15.98 -4.50 -26.31
C LYS A 53 16.43 -3.46 -27.35
N SER A 54 15.81 -2.28 -27.31
CA SER A 54 16.14 -1.18 -28.20
C SER A 54 17.46 -0.51 -27.81
N GLY A 55 18.42 -0.44 -28.73
CA GLY A 55 19.66 0.31 -28.53
C GLY A 55 19.48 1.83 -28.44
N ALA A 56 18.27 2.35 -28.74
CA ALA A 56 17.93 3.76 -28.60
C ALA A 56 17.54 4.15 -27.15
N ILE A 57 17.35 3.16 -26.28
CA ILE A 57 16.99 3.36 -24.87
C ILE A 57 18.22 3.02 -24.05
N TRP A 58 18.63 3.94 -23.18
CA TRP A 58 19.72 3.65 -22.25
C TRP A 58 19.26 2.65 -21.21
N ASN A 59 20.17 1.80 -20.76
CA ASN A 59 19.86 0.87 -19.67
C ASN A 59 19.90 1.61 -18.32
N LEU A 60 19.07 1.14 -17.40
CA LEU A 60 19.11 1.46 -15.98
C LEU A 60 19.96 0.42 -15.25
N GLU A 61 20.26 0.66 -13.97
CA GLU A 61 21.21 -0.15 -13.21
C GLU A 61 20.60 -0.81 -11.96
N SER A 62 19.37 -0.44 -11.57
CA SER A 62 18.84 -0.80 -10.25
C SER A 62 17.40 -1.31 -10.19
N CYS A 63 16.64 -1.27 -11.28
CA CYS A 63 15.24 -1.69 -11.33
C CYS A 63 15.06 -3.20 -11.09
N VAL A 64 16.00 -4.02 -11.56
CA VAL A 64 16.00 -5.45 -11.27
C VAL A 64 16.26 -5.71 -9.79
N ASP A 65 17.22 -5.02 -9.18
CA ASP A 65 17.50 -5.16 -7.75
C ASP A 65 16.33 -4.64 -6.89
N ASP A 66 15.68 -3.54 -7.29
CA ASP A 66 14.45 -3.05 -6.66
C ASP A 66 13.34 -4.11 -6.67
N ALA A 67 13.06 -4.72 -7.83
CA ALA A 67 12.11 -5.82 -7.94
C ALA A 67 12.48 -7.00 -7.02
N GLN A 68 13.76 -7.32 -6.91
CA GLN A 68 14.26 -8.36 -6.00
C GLN A 68 14.09 -7.99 -4.53
N LYS A 69 14.32 -6.73 -4.16
CA LYS A 69 14.10 -6.20 -2.80
C LYS A 69 12.62 -6.24 -2.44
N VAL A 70 11.73 -5.87 -3.34
CA VAL A 70 10.27 -5.97 -3.15
C VAL A 70 9.84 -7.43 -2.99
N ARG A 71 10.33 -8.34 -3.86
CA ARG A 71 10.06 -9.79 -3.70
C ARG A 71 10.55 -10.31 -2.35
N ARG A 72 11.74 -9.91 -1.90
CA ARG A 72 12.28 -10.29 -0.59
C ARG A 72 11.39 -9.77 0.53
N TRP A 73 11.00 -8.50 0.50
CA TRP A 73 10.08 -7.91 1.48
C TRP A 73 8.73 -8.65 1.53
N LEU A 74 8.10 -8.92 0.38
CA LEU A 74 6.87 -9.72 0.33
C LEU A 74 7.06 -11.09 1.01
N ARG A 75 8.14 -11.82 0.69
CA ARG A 75 8.37 -13.17 1.22
C ARG A 75 8.79 -13.20 2.69
N GLN A 76 9.67 -12.29 3.08
CA GLN A 76 10.35 -12.32 4.38
C GLN A 76 9.59 -11.53 5.44
N ASP A 77 9.08 -10.36 5.08
CA ASP A 77 8.46 -9.42 6.01
C ASP A 77 6.94 -9.66 6.06
N LEU A 78 6.30 -9.83 4.90
CA LEU A 78 4.85 -10.12 4.81
C LEU A 78 4.51 -11.61 4.75
N LYS A 79 5.51 -12.50 4.81
CA LYS A 79 5.34 -13.97 4.78
C LYS A 79 4.53 -14.50 3.59
N VAL A 80 4.59 -13.81 2.45
CA VAL A 80 3.87 -14.21 1.23
C VAL A 80 4.50 -15.49 0.65
N PRO A 81 3.69 -16.54 0.39
CA PRO A 81 4.17 -17.75 -0.27
C PRO A 81 4.84 -17.46 -1.61
N LYS A 82 5.86 -18.25 -1.96
CA LYS A 82 6.60 -18.06 -3.22
C LYS A 82 5.67 -18.10 -4.44
N ASP A 83 4.71 -19.04 -4.44
CA ASP A 83 3.81 -19.27 -5.57
C ASP A 83 2.71 -18.21 -5.68
N HIS A 84 2.57 -17.34 -4.68
CA HIS A 84 1.70 -16.17 -4.74
C HIS A 84 2.39 -14.97 -5.43
N ILE A 85 3.67 -15.07 -5.79
CA ILE A 85 4.45 -13.98 -6.38
C ILE A 85 4.90 -14.36 -7.79
N CYS A 86 4.42 -13.63 -8.78
CA CYS A 86 4.96 -13.65 -10.14
C CYS A 86 5.94 -12.48 -10.31
N MET A 87 7.10 -12.75 -10.91
CA MET A 87 8.12 -11.73 -11.13
C MET A 87 8.68 -11.82 -12.56
N LEU A 88 8.72 -10.70 -13.27
CA LEU A 88 9.27 -10.58 -14.61
C LEU A 88 10.43 -9.57 -14.62
N LEU A 89 11.58 -9.99 -15.15
CA LEU A 89 12.80 -9.19 -15.14
C LEU A 89 13.40 -9.08 -16.55
N ASP A 90 13.91 -7.89 -16.89
CA ASP A 90 14.59 -7.58 -18.15
C ASP A 90 13.91 -8.25 -19.35
N LYS A 91 14.62 -9.13 -20.08
CA LYS A 91 14.15 -9.81 -21.29
C LYS A 91 12.84 -10.59 -21.15
N HIS A 92 12.44 -10.93 -19.92
CA HIS A 92 11.18 -11.59 -19.65
C HIS A 92 10.02 -10.62 -19.45
N ALA A 93 10.28 -9.33 -19.27
CA ALA A 93 9.27 -8.28 -19.12
C ALA A 93 8.90 -7.66 -20.48
N THR A 94 8.67 -8.48 -21.51
CA THR A 94 8.05 -8.03 -22.76
C THR A 94 6.62 -7.60 -22.52
N LYS A 95 6.08 -6.72 -23.37
CA LYS A 95 4.68 -6.27 -23.26
C LYS A 95 3.73 -7.46 -23.21
N GLU A 96 3.88 -8.39 -24.16
CA GLU A 96 3.06 -9.60 -24.25
C GLU A 96 3.17 -10.47 -22.99
N ASN A 97 4.38 -10.66 -22.44
CA ASN A 97 4.56 -11.53 -21.27
C ASN A 97 4.04 -10.86 -19.99
N ILE A 98 4.15 -9.53 -19.86
CA ILE A 98 3.52 -8.78 -18.77
C ILE A 98 2.00 -8.99 -18.81
N GLU A 99 1.38 -8.79 -19.97
CA GLU A 99 -0.06 -8.93 -20.19
C GLU A 99 -0.56 -10.36 -19.94
N LYS A 100 0.09 -11.37 -20.53
CA LYS A 100 -0.24 -12.78 -20.34
C LYS A 100 -0.07 -13.22 -18.89
N SER A 101 1.03 -12.81 -18.25
CA SER A 101 1.29 -13.18 -16.85
C SER A 101 0.35 -12.46 -15.90
N PHE A 102 -0.04 -11.22 -16.17
CA PHE A 102 -1.06 -10.50 -15.40
C PHE A 102 -2.41 -11.25 -15.43
N LEU A 103 -2.88 -11.64 -16.62
CA LEU A 103 -4.11 -12.42 -16.76
C LEU A 103 -4.01 -13.76 -16.03
N ARG A 104 -2.97 -14.55 -16.32
CA ARG A 104 -2.80 -15.89 -15.74
C ARG A 104 -2.63 -15.85 -14.22
N HIS A 105 -1.79 -14.96 -13.72
CA HIS A 105 -1.38 -14.94 -12.30
C HIS A 105 -2.38 -14.22 -11.39
N LEU A 106 -3.09 -13.21 -11.90
CA LEU A 106 -3.98 -12.38 -11.09
C LEU A 106 -5.45 -12.58 -11.45
N VAL A 107 -5.81 -12.42 -12.73
CA VAL A 107 -7.23 -12.39 -13.13
C VAL A 107 -7.84 -13.80 -13.13
N HIS A 108 -7.18 -14.76 -13.77
CA HIS A 108 -7.65 -16.15 -13.93
C HIS A 108 -7.11 -17.10 -12.86
N ASN A 109 -6.48 -16.59 -11.80
CA ASN A 109 -5.94 -17.41 -10.74
C ASN A 109 -7.02 -17.73 -9.69
N ASP A 110 -7.49 -18.98 -9.67
CA ASP A 110 -8.54 -19.43 -8.75
C ASP A 110 -8.10 -19.44 -7.28
N ASN A 111 -6.80 -19.40 -7.01
CA ASN A 111 -6.30 -19.28 -5.64
C ASN A 111 -6.58 -17.90 -5.03
N ILE A 112 -6.81 -16.87 -5.85
CA ILE A 112 -7.13 -15.52 -5.38
C ILE A 112 -8.63 -15.41 -5.17
N GLN A 113 -9.03 -15.19 -3.91
CA GLN A 113 -10.40 -14.95 -3.51
C GLN A 113 -10.68 -13.45 -3.49
N ARG A 114 -11.97 -13.11 -3.59
CA ARG A 114 -12.39 -11.71 -3.50
C ARG A 114 -12.00 -11.13 -2.14
N GLY A 115 -11.27 -10.01 -2.15
CA GLY A 115 -10.81 -9.32 -0.95
C GLY A 115 -9.37 -9.64 -0.53
N ASP A 116 -8.74 -10.67 -1.12
CA ASP A 116 -7.30 -10.86 -0.97
C ASP A 116 -6.53 -9.63 -1.44
N ALA A 117 -5.41 -9.33 -0.78
CA ALA A 117 -4.57 -8.20 -1.13
C ALA A 117 -3.72 -8.52 -2.35
N ILE A 118 -3.68 -7.61 -3.31
CA ILE A 118 -2.88 -7.72 -4.52
C ILE A 118 -1.90 -6.55 -4.57
N VAL A 119 -0.61 -6.86 -4.66
CA VAL A 119 0.48 -5.90 -4.77
C VAL A 119 1.10 -6.02 -6.16
N ILE A 120 0.98 -4.95 -6.94
CA ILE A 120 1.61 -4.82 -8.26
C ILE A 120 2.76 -3.82 -8.13
N PHE A 121 3.96 -4.22 -8.51
CA PHE A 121 5.15 -3.36 -8.48
C PHE A 121 5.75 -3.26 -9.88
N PHE A 122 6.12 -2.05 -10.28
CA PHE A 122 6.86 -1.78 -11.51
C PHE A 122 8.02 -0.83 -11.24
N ALA A 123 9.23 -1.21 -11.67
CA ALA A 123 10.40 -0.34 -11.75
C ALA A 123 11.00 -0.41 -13.17
N GLY A 124 11.21 0.75 -13.78
CA GLY A 124 11.73 0.87 -15.14
C GLY A 124 11.44 2.23 -15.74
N HIS A 125 11.74 2.40 -17.03
CA HIS A 125 11.47 3.63 -17.76
C HIS A 125 9.97 3.88 -17.95
N GLY A 126 9.59 5.13 -17.75
CA GLY A 126 8.34 5.68 -18.27
C GLY A 126 8.61 6.51 -19.52
N SER A 127 7.57 6.72 -20.31
CA SER A 127 7.61 7.62 -21.46
C SER A 127 6.24 8.27 -21.66
N SER A 128 6.17 9.24 -22.57
CA SER A 128 4.93 9.92 -22.93
C SER A 128 4.80 10.00 -24.45
N VAL A 129 3.88 9.22 -25.02
CA VAL A 129 3.66 9.08 -26.47
C VAL A 129 2.55 10.03 -26.92
N PRO A 130 2.63 10.66 -28.12
CA PRO A 130 1.50 11.42 -28.65
C PRO A 130 0.24 10.55 -28.75
N ALA A 131 -0.90 11.07 -28.31
CA ALA A 131 -2.13 10.31 -28.32
C ALA A 131 -2.70 10.13 -29.74
N PRO A 132 -3.36 9.00 -30.03
CA PRO A 132 -4.22 8.85 -31.19
C PRO A 132 -5.35 9.88 -31.20
N ASP A 133 -5.83 10.22 -32.40
CA ASP A 133 -6.98 11.10 -32.57
C ASP A 133 -8.22 10.57 -31.83
N GLY A 134 -9.02 11.50 -31.28
CA GLY A 134 -10.24 11.18 -30.54
C GLY A 134 -10.03 10.64 -29.12
N TRP A 135 -8.79 10.47 -28.65
CA TRP A 135 -8.54 10.04 -27.27
C TRP A 135 -8.81 11.16 -26.25
N PHE A 136 -8.55 12.41 -26.62
CA PHE A 136 -8.83 13.58 -25.79
C PHE A 136 -9.85 14.49 -26.45
N GLN A 137 -10.59 15.25 -25.65
CA GLN A 137 -11.55 16.24 -26.16
C GLN A 137 -10.84 17.31 -26.99
N GLU A 138 -11.51 17.79 -28.05
CA GLU A 138 -11.02 18.88 -28.91
C GLU A 138 -10.62 20.11 -28.08
N GLY A 139 -9.49 20.72 -28.41
CA GLY A 139 -8.90 21.82 -27.64
C GLY A 139 -7.97 21.39 -26.49
N SER A 140 -7.75 20.08 -26.29
CA SER A 140 -6.68 19.57 -25.42
C SER A 140 -5.31 19.76 -26.07
N ILE A 141 -4.70 20.92 -25.81
CA ILE A 141 -3.35 21.27 -26.28
C ILE A 141 -2.37 20.24 -25.66
N ASP A 142 -1.75 19.42 -26.50
CA ASP A 142 -0.74 18.39 -26.17
C ASP A 142 -1.21 17.13 -25.41
N GLY A 143 -2.22 16.45 -25.97
CA GLY A 143 -2.61 15.11 -25.51
C GLY A 143 -1.49 14.08 -25.63
N LYS A 144 -0.71 13.86 -24.58
CA LYS A 144 0.23 12.73 -24.47
C LYS A 144 -0.33 11.64 -23.57
N VAL A 145 0.06 10.41 -23.86
CA VAL A 145 -0.29 9.20 -23.13
C VAL A 145 0.96 8.70 -22.43
N GLU A 146 0.88 8.57 -21.11
CA GLU A 146 1.96 8.00 -20.31
C GLU A 146 2.01 6.48 -20.51
N VAL A 147 3.21 5.94 -20.66
CA VAL A 147 3.46 4.51 -20.86
C VAL A 147 4.56 4.02 -19.92
N LEU A 148 4.35 2.85 -19.34
CA LEU A 148 5.40 2.05 -18.70
C LEU A 148 6.12 1.26 -19.80
N CYS A 149 7.42 1.50 -19.96
CA CYS A 149 8.20 0.88 -21.03
C CYS A 149 8.48 -0.58 -20.67
N SER A 150 8.00 -1.51 -21.50
CA SER A 150 8.40 -2.92 -21.44
C SER A 150 9.81 -3.13 -21.99
N TYR A 151 10.39 -4.32 -21.81
CA TYR A 151 11.70 -4.68 -22.34
C TYR A 151 11.84 -4.41 -23.85
N ASP A 152 10.78 -4.73 -24.59
CA ASP A 152 10.67 -4.60 -26.02
C ASP A 152 10.14 -3.24 -26.49
N TYR A 153 9.99 -2.25 -25.59
CA TYR A 153 9.50 -0.92 -25.95
C TYR A 153 10.29 -0.32 -27.14
N GLY A 154 9.56 0.10 -28.17
CA GLY A 154 10.13 0.64 -29.39
C GLY A 154 10.65 -0.36 -30.40
N GLN A 155 10.54 -1.65 -30.13
CA GLN A 155 10.92 -2.69 -31.08
C GLN A 155 9.69 -3.14 -31.86
N HIS A 156 9.75 -3.02 -33.19
CA HIS A 156 8.69 -3.47 -34.09
C HIS A 156 7.27 -2.99 -33.69
N GLY A 157 7.15 -1.75 -33.22
CA GLY A 157 5.86 -1.16 -32.83
C GLY A 157 5.38 -1.51 -31.41
N ALA A 158 6.19 -2.14 -30.56
CA ALA A 158 5.81 -2.39 -29.16
C ALA A 158 5.78 -1.09 -28.33
N VAL A 159 4.62 -0.79 -27.73
CA VAL A 159 4.31 0.52 -27.10
C VAL A 159 4.36 0.54 -25.57
N GLY A 160 4.75 -0.56 -24.94
CA GLY A 160 4.70 -0.71 -23.48
C GLY A 160 3.25 -0.79 -22.95
N ILE A 161 3.07 -0.53 -21.65
CA ILE A 161 1.76 -0.52 -21.00
C ILE A 161 1.33 0.92 -20.77
N SER A 162 0.35 1.40 -21.53
CA SER A 162 -0.21 2.75 -21.37
C SER A 162 -1.04 2.90 -20.11
N ASP A 163 -1.22 4.13 -19.63
CA ASP A 163 -2.13 4.45 -18.52
C ASP A 163 -3.55 3.92 -18.75
N ARG A 164 -4.05 3.99 -20.00
CA ARG A 164 -5.33 3.41 -20.41
C ARG A 164 -5.36 1.90 -20.32
N SER A 165 -4.28 1.25 -20.78
CA SER A 165 -4.14 -0.20 -20.73
C SER A 165 -4.10 -0.68 -19.28
N LEU A 166 -3.23 -0.09 -18.46
CA LEU A 166 -3.12 -0.44 -17.04
C LEU A 166 -4.44 -0.20 -16.31
N ARG A 167 -5.13 0.93 -16.56
CA ARG A 167 -6.44 1.22 -15.98
C ARG A 167 -7.45 0.12 -16.29
N SER A 168 -7.56 -0.27 -17.55
CA SER A 168 -8.51 -1.31 -17.98
C SER A 168 -8.15 -2.69 -17.42
N MET A 169 -6.85 -3.03 -17.38
CA MET A 169 -6.34 -4.25 -16.75
C MET A 169 -6.71 -4.30 -15.26
N LEU A 170 -6.55 -3.19 -14.53
CA LEU A 170 -6.87 -3.11 -13.11
C LEU A 170 -8.38 -3.11 -12.85
N GLU A 171 -9.19 -2.53 -13.74
CA GLU A 171 -10.65 -2.60 -13.67
C GLU A 171 -11.18 -4.02 -13.91
N GLU A 172 -10.59 -4.77 -14.85
CA GLU A 172 -10.85 -6.21 -15.01
C GLU A 172 -10.47 -7.00 -13.76
N LEU A 173 -9.27 -6.76 -13.22
CA LEU A 173 -8.82 -7.41 -12.01
C LEU A 173 -9.72 -7.08 -10.82
N SER A 174 -10.13 -5.82 -10.65
CA SER A 174 -11.01 -5.38 -9.57
C SER A 174 -12.41 -6.01 -9.67
N ARG A 175 -12.94 -6.12 -10.89
CA ARG A 175 -14.19 -6.86 -11.13
C ARG A 175 -14.06 -8.33 -10.75
N ALA A 176 -12.93 -8.98 -11.07
CA ALA A 176 -12.70 -10.39 -10.75
C ALA A 176 -12.43 -10.66 -9.26
N LYS A 177 -11.55 -9.86 -8.63
CA LYS A 177 -10.93 -10.17 -7.32
C LYS A 177 -11.19 -9.11 -6.23
N GLY A 178 -11.91 -8.04 -6.54
CA GLY A 178 -12.17 -6.93 -5.61
C GLY A 178 -11.09 -5.85 -5.65
N ASP A 179 -11.29 -4.78 -4.88
CA ASP A 179 -10.53 -3.53 -4.98
C ASP A 179 -9.34 -3.41 -4.02
N ASN A 180 -8.94 -4.51 -3.36
CA ASN A 180 -7.75 -4.54 -2.49
C ASN A 180 -6.46 -4.65 -3.33
N ILE A 181 -6.31 -3.73 -4.29
CA ILE A 181 -5.23 -3.70 -5.26
C ILE A 181 -4.37 -2.47 -4.99
N THR A 182 -3.09 -2.71 -4.70
CA THR A 182 -2.08 -1.66 -4.55
C THR A 182 -1.09 -1.76 -5.70
N VAL A 183 -0.94 -0.66 -6.43
CA VAL A 183 0.01 -0.51 -7.53
C VAL A 183 1.12 0.43 -7.06
N ILE A 184 2.36 0.00 -7.21
CA ILE A 184 3.56 0.74 -6.81
C ILE A 184 4.39 0.94 -8.07
N VAL A 185 4.58 2.19 -8.49
CA VAL A 185 5.26 2.54 -9.73
C VAL A 185 6.48 3.40 -9.41
N ASP A 186 7.66 2.82 -9.56
CA ASP A 186 8.94 3.53 -9.47
C ASP A 186 9.47 3.91 -10.86
N SER A 187 8.81 4.92 -11.45
CA SER A 187 9.03 5.42 -12.80
C SER A 187 8.56 6.88 -12.96
N CYS A 188 8.93 7.54 -14.06
CA CYS A 188 8.46 8.89 -14.39
C CYS A 188 8.24 9.08 -15.90
N PHE A 189 7.37 10.01 -16.31
CA PHE A 189 6.80 10.03 -17.67
C PHE A 189 7.09 11.28 -18.49
N ALA A 190 7.13 12.46 -17.86
CA ALA A 190 7.37 13.73 -18.55
C ALA A 190 8.19 14.69 -17.68
N PRO A 191 9.43 14.32 -17.29
CA PRO A 191 10.24 15.19 -16.46
C PRO A 191 10.60 16.48 -17.19
N LEU A 192 10.50 17.62 -16.50
CA LEU A 192 10.95 18.92 -17.03
C LEU A 192 12.43 18.84 -17.42
N GLN A 193 12.74 19.18 -18.67
CA GLN A 193 14.10 19.15 -19.18
C GLN A 193 14.82 20.46 -18.85
N SER A 194 16.05 20.36 -18.38
CA SER A 194 16.96 21.48 -18.10
C SER A 194 18.39 21.07 -18.49
N PRO A 195 19.33 22.02 -18.70
CA PRO A 195 20.72 21.68 -19.02
C PRO A 195 21.39 20.77 -17.97
N SER A 196 21.10 20.98 -16.68
CA SER A 196 21.57 20.12 -15.59
C SER A 196 20.94 18.71 -15.63
N ASN A 197 19.70 18.62 -16.09
CA ASN A 197 18.95 17.37 -16.21
C ASN A 197 19.45 16.45 -17.34
N ILE A 198 20.09 16.98 -18.38
CA ILE A 198 20.59 16.20 -19.53
C ILE A 198 21.75 15.29 -19.11
N ARG A 199 22.69 15.78 -18.29
CA ARG A 199 23.85 14.98 -17.82
C ARG A 199 23.46 13.85 -16.86
N ALA A 200 22.35 14.01 -16.13
CA ALA A 200 21.82 13.02 -15.18
C ALA A 200 20.74 12.09 -15.77
N ARG A 201 20.48 12.16 -17.08
CA ARG A 201 19.42 11.36 -17.74
C ARG A 201 19.60 9.85 -17.58
N ARG A 202 20.84 9.36 -17.56
CA ARG A 202 21.13 7.92 -17.43
C ARG A 202 20.59 7.30 -16.14
N HIS A 203 20.44 8.10 -15.07
CA HIS A 203 19.90 7.66 -13.79
C HIS A 203 18.43 8.05 -13.60
N THR A 204 17.81 8.67 -14.61
CA THR A 204 16.39 9.02 -14.58
C THR A 204 15.59 7.87 -15.17
N ARG A 205 14.55 7.41 -14.48
CA ARG A 205 13.65 6.33 -14.91
C ARG A 205 12.64 6.82 -15.95
N TRP A 206 13.15 7.43 -17.02
CA TRP A 206 12.38 7.97 -18.15
C TRP A 206 13.16 7.84 -19.46
N THR A 207 12.46 7.66 -20.58
CA THR A 207 13.04 7.68 -21.93
C THR A 207 12.14 8.47 -22.90
N PRO A 208 12.69 9.23 -23.87
CA PRO A 208 11.88 9.94 -24.87
C PRO A 208 11.12 8.99 -25.81
N SER A 209 9.93 9.39 -26.27
CA SER A 209 9.08 8.60 -27.17
C SER A 209 9.24 8.96 -28.64
N ASP A 210 9.74 10.16 -28.92
CA ASP A 210 9.51 10.97 -30.12
C ASP A 210 10.00 10.34 -31.44
N LYS A 211 10.75 9.23 -31.36
CA LYS A 211 11.33 8.51 -32.51
C LYS A 211 11.10 7.00 -32.46
N VAL A 212 10.37 6.52 -31.46
CA VAL A 212 10.38 5.11 -31.04
C VAL A 212 9.01 4.46 -31.21
N VAL A 213 7.93 5.23 -30.99
CA VAL A 213 6.55 4.73 -31.03
C VAL A 213 5.64 5.78 -31.67
N SER A 214 4.80 5.36 -32.63
CA SER A 214 3.79 6.23 -33.25
C SER A 214 2.42 6.14 -32.55
N PRO A 215 1.52 7.12 -32.75
CA PRO A 215 0.13 7.00 -32.30
C PRO A 215 -0.58 5.76 -32.83
N LYS A 216 -0.28 5.34 -34.07
CA LYS A 216 -0.88 4.13 -34.67
C LYS A 216 -0.46 2.87 -33.92
N ASP A 217 0.82 2.78 -33.54
CA ASP A 217 1.32 1.68 -32.72
C ASP A 217 0.62 1.66 -31.35
N LEU A 218 0.41 2.85 -30.75
CA LEU A 218 -0.25 2.96 -29.45
C LEU A 218 -1.70 2.47 -29.51
N LEU A 219 -2.41 2.78 -30.59
CA LEU A 219 -3.77 2.30 -30.83
C LEU A 219 -3.81 0.78 -31.06
N ALA A 220 -2.86 0.23 -31.82
CA ALA A 220 -2.76 -1.20 -32.09
C ALA A 220 -2.42 -2.00 -30.83
N GLY A 221 -1.51 -1.48 -30.01
CA GLY A 221 -1.00 -2.11 -28.80
C GLY A 221 -1.79 -1.78 -27.52
N VAL A 222 -2.91 -1.07 -27.59
CA VAL A 222 -3.73 -0.80 -26.40
C VAL A 222 -4.45 -2.08 -25.95
N TRP A 223 -4.60 -2.25 -24.63
CA TRP A 223 -5.37 -3.36 -24.05
C TRP A 223 -6.77 -3.47 -24.69
N PRO A 224 -7.27 -4.68 -25.02
CA PRO A 224 -8.52 -4.82 -25.77
C PRO A 224 -9.71 -4.06 -25.19
N SER A 225 -9.96 -4.17 -23.89
CA SER A 225 -11.07 -3.47 -23.21
C SER A 225 -10.88 -1.96 -23.09
N ALA A 226 -9.65 -1.46 -23.32
CA ALA A 226 -9.36 -0.02 -23.32
C ALA A 226 -9.72 0.66 -24.66
N LYS A 227 -9.99 -0.10 -25.73
CA LYS A 227 -10.34 0.45 -27.04
C LYS A 227 -11.67 1.20 -27.04
N SER A 228 -12.59 0.83 -26.14
CA SER A 228 -13.91 1.46 -26.01
C SER A 228 -13.94 2.63 -25.03
N THR A 229 -12.81 3.04 -24.44
CA THR A 229 -12.79 4.14 -23.47
C THR A 229 -13.09 5.47 -24.14
N ARG A 230 -14.14 6.17 -23.66
CA ARG A 230 -14.56 7.49 -24.16
C ARG A 230 -13.44 8.53 -24.07
N ALA A 231 -13.51 9.53 -24.96
CA ALA A 231 -12.64 10.70 -24.91
C ALA A 231 -12.76 11.38 -23.53
N CYS A 232 -11.62 11.74 -22.94
CA CYS A 232 -11.57 12.38 -21.63
C CYS A 232 -11.09 13.84 -21.71
N PRO A 233 -11.49 14.71 -20.75
CA PRO A 233 -11.24 16.16 -20.82
C PRO A 233 -9.78 16.57 -20.75
N ARG A 234 -8.87 15.71 -20.23
CA ARG A 234 -7.41 15.90 -20.25
C ARG A 234 -6.65 14.64 -19.80
N GLY A 235 -5.40 14.51 -20.26
CA GLY A 235 -4.45 13.46 -19.92
C GLY A 235 -3.90 13.58 -18.50
N ALA A 236 -4.67 13.17 -17.50
CA ALA A 236 -4.14 12.97 -16.14
C ALA A 236 -3.21 11.75 -16.04
N GLY A 237 -3.00 11.01 -17.14
CA GLY A 237 -2.12 9.85 -17.23
C GLY A 237 -2.42 8.80 -16.16
N PHE A 238 -1.37 8.25 -15.56
CA PHE A 238 -1.50 7.37 -14.39
C PHE A 238 -2.07 8.09 -13.17
N CYS A 239 -2.09 9.43 -13.18
CA CYS A 239 -2.55 10.25 -12.07
C CYS A 239 -4.05 10.59 -12.06
N ASN A 240 -4.86 9.95 -12.90
CA ASN A 240 -6.31 10.18 -12.93
C ASN A 240 -6.98 9.73 -11.61
N THR A 241 -7.51 10.68 -10.84
CA THR A 241 -8.11 10.48 -9.51
C THR A 241 -9.54 9.94 -9.55
N ALA A 242 -10.16 9.80 -10.71
CA ALA A 242 -11.55 9.35 -10.84
C ALA A 242 -11.76 7.86 -10.52
N ASN A 243 -10.69 7.07 -10.34
CA ASN A 243 -10.80 5.62 -10.18
C ASN A 243 -10.80 5.18 -8.70
N SER A 244 -11.79 4.35 -8.33
CA SER A 244 -11.92 3.73 -7.01
C SER A 244 -11.45 2.26 -6.97
N ALA A 245 -11.07 1.68 -8.12
CA ALA A 245 -10.78 0.26 -8.27
C ALA A 245 -9.44 -0.19 -7.67
N TYR A 246 -8.49 0.73 -7.50
CA TYR A 246 -7.15 0.44 -6.98
C TYR A 246 -6.53 1.66 -6.29
N THR A 247 -5.46 1.40 -5.55
CA THR A 247 -4.58 2.39 -4.94
C THR A 247 -3.27 2.46 -5.71
N LEU A 248 -2.80 3.66 -6.05
CA LEU A 248 -1.51 3.90 -6.70
C LEU A 248 -0.57 4.67 -5.78
N LEU A 249 0.66 4.16 -5.64
CA LEU A 249 1.81 4.83 -5.09
C LEU A 249 2.81 5.07 -6.23
N ALA A 250 2.94 6.32 -6.68
CA ALA A 250 3.86 6.70 -7.74
C ALA A 250 5.11 7.38 -7.14
N ALA A 251 6.28 7.08 -7.71
CA ALA A 251 7.56 7.57 -7.24
C ALA A 251 7.72 9.09 -7.32
N CYS A 252 7.04 9.76 -8.27
CA CYS A 252 7.08 11.21 -8.41
C CYS A 252 5.74 11.76 -8.92
N SER A 253 5.55 13.07 -8.75
CA SER A 253 4.38 13.79 -9.28
C SER A 253 4.55 14.06 -10.79
N PRO A 254 3.47 14.38 -11.53
CA PRO A 254 3.57 14.80 -12.93
C PRO A 254 4.58 15.96 -13.11
N GLY A 255 5.44 15.86 -14.13
CA GLY A 255 6.50 16.85 -14.40
C GLY A 255 7.80 16.63 -13.62
N GLU A 256 7.79 15.80 -12.57
CA GLU A 256 8.96 15.49 -11.76
C GLU A 256 9.71 14.23 -12.26
N LYS A 257 10.76 13.87 -11.53
CA LYS A 257 11.67 12.78 -11.86
C LYS A 257 11.63 11.69 -10.79
N ALA A 258 11.64 10.45 -11.26
CA ALA A 258 12.06 9.29 -10.48
C ALA A 258 13.49 8.94 -10.89
N VAL A 259 14.39 8.81 -9.90
CA VAL A 259 15.81 8.53 -10.15
C VAL A 259 16.30 7.32 -9.38
N GLU A 260 17.30 6.67 -9.95
CA GLU A 260 18.08 5.62 -9.29
C GLU A 260 19.41 6.14 -8.76
N GLY A 261 19.86 5.53 -7.67
CA GLY A 261 21.20 5.67 -7.13
C GLY A 261 21.84 4.30 -6.93
N LYS A 262 23.01 4.29 -6.28
CA LYS A 262 23.79 3.08 -6.01
C LYS A 262 22.98 2.00 -5.26
N ASP A 263 22.05 2.43 -4.41
CA ASP A 263 21.28 1.54 -3.53
C ASP A 263 19.87 1.25 -4.03
N GLY A 264 19.53 1.55 -5.29
CA GLY A 264 18.17 1.36 -5.82
C GLY A 264 17.51 2.65 -6.29
N GLY A 265 16.24 2.53 -6.66
CA GLY A 265 15.35 3.67 -6.87
C GLY A 265 15.15 4.42 -5.56
N LYS A 266 15.28 5.75 -5.57
CA LYS A 266 15.10 6.56 -4.35
C LYS A 266 13.76 6.30 -3.67
N PHE A 267 12.71 6.13 -4.46
CA PHE A 267 11.38 5.83 -3.95
C PHE A 267 11.28 4.41 -3.40
N THR A 268 11.73 3.40 -4.15
CA THR A 268 11.67 2.00 -3.68
C THR A 268 12.43 1.81 -2.37
N SER A 269 13.63 2.38 -2.23
CA SER A 269 14.42 2.29 -1.01
C SER A 269 13.72 2.94 0.18
N ALA A 270 13.23 4.17 0.03
CA ALA A 270 12.48 4.87 1.09
C ALA A 270 11.16 4.18 1.44
N PHE A 271 10.46 3.62 0.45
CA PHE A 271 9.23 2.85 0.66
C PHE A 271 9.50 1.59 1.47
N LEU A 272 10.51 0.79 1.10
CA LEU A 272 10.82 -0.46 1.80
C LEU A 272 11.35 -0.22 3.21
N GLU A 273 12.14 0.83 3.43
CA GLU A 273 12.58 1.25 4.76
C GLU A 273 11.38 1.62 5.64
N THR A 274 10.50 2.50 5.14
CA THR A 274 9.26 2.87 5.83
C THR A 274 8.38 1.65 6.12
N ALA A 275 8.25 0.74 5.15
CA ALA A 275 7.40 -0.44 5.26
C ALA A 275 7.90 -1.44 6.32
N ARG A 276 9.19 -1.42 6.66
CA ARG A 276 9.78 -2.26 7.72
C ARG A 276 9.72 -1.60 9.09
N GLU A 277 9.80 -0.28 9.14
CA GLU A 277 9.73 0.50 10.39
C GLU A 277 8.29 0.73 10.86
N THR A 278 7.30 0.60 9.97
CA THR A 278 5.90 0.89 10.29
C THR A 278 5.03 -0.37 10.27
N PRO A 279 4.10 -0.53 11.23
CA PRO A 279 3.13 -1.61 11.21
C PRO A 279 2.08 -1.35 10.11
N LEU A 280 2.29 -1.91 8.92
CA LEU A 280 1.43 -1.67 7.74
C LEU A 280 -0.05 -2.01 7.97
N HIS A 281 -0.33 -3.03 8.79
CA HIS A 281 -1.69 -3.46 9.13
C HIS A 281 -2.52 -2.39 9.85
N SER A 282 -1.87 -1.42 10.50
CA SER A 282 -2.52 -0.34 11.27
C SER A 282 -2.13 1.05 10.76
N THR A 283 -1.34 1.13 9.69
CA THR A 283 -0.90 2.40 9.09
C THR A 283 -1.68 2.67 7.81
N SER A 284 -2.23 3.87 7.65
CA SER A 284 -2.89 4.27 6.41
C SER A 284 -1.88 4.57 5.30
N TYR A 285 -2.30 4.49 4.05
CA TYR A 285 -1.44 4.85 2.91
C TYR A 285 -0.95 6.31 2.97
N VAL A 286 -1.78 7.23 3.47
CA VAL A 286 -1.38 8.64 3.65
C VAL A 286 -0.24 8.77 4.65
N SER A 287 -0.30 8.01 5.76
CA SER A 287 0.76 7.99 6.76
C SER A 287 2.03 7.35 6.18
N VAL A 288 1.94 6.25 5.45
CA VAL A 288 3.10 5.66 4.76
C VAL A 288 3.73 6.68 3.81
N LEU A 289 2.93 7.32 2.95
CA LEU A 289 3.44 8.32 2.01
C LEU A 289 4.15 9.49 2.72
N LYS A 290 3.63 9.94 3.87
CA LYS A 290 4.27 10.99 4.67
C LYS A 290 5.67 10.59 5.11
N HIS A 291 5.86 9.39 5.64
CA HIS A 291 7.16 8.89 6.06
C HIS A 291 8.11 8.68 4.87
N VAL A 292 7.59 8.14 3.76
CA VAL A 292 8.39 7.99 2.52
C VAL A 292 8.90 9.34 2.01
N ARG A 293 8.04 10.37 2.00
CA ARG A 293 8.44 11.74 1.61
C ARG A 293 9.52 12.31 2.53
N GLN A 294 9.43 12.06 3.83
CA GLN A 294 10.45 12.50 4.79
C GLN A 294 11.81 11.86 4.52
N LYS A 295 11.83 10.57 4.16
CA LYS A 295 13.09 9.84 3.88
C LYS A 295 13.72 10.20 2.53
N ILE A 296 12.91 10.49 1.50
CA ILE A 296 13.45 10.88 0.18
C ILE A 296 14.07 12.28 0.21
N GLY A 297 13.50 13.19 1.01
CA GLY A 297 13.94 14.58 1.06
C GLY A 297 13.55 15.37 -0.20
N GLU A 298 14.41 16.31 -0.60
CA GLU A 298 14.16 17.19 -1.74
C GLU A 298 14.53 16.53 -3.09
N GLY A 299 13.83 16.92 -4.16
CA GLY A 299 14.15 16.54 -5.54
C GLY A 299 13.33 15.40 -6.14
N GLN A 300 12.47 14.74 -5.37
CA GLN A 300 11.49 13.76 -5.85
C GLN A 300 10.30 13.71 -4.89
N ARG A 301 9.07 13.96 -5.36
CA ARG A 301 7.86 13.96 -4.51
C ARG A 301 6.93 12.82 -4.90
N PRO A 302 6.99 11.68 -4.19
CA PRO A 302 6.04 10.60 -4.41
C PRO A 302 4.60 11.04 -4.22
N LEU A 303 3.70 10.38 -4.91
CA LEU A 303 2.29 10.68 -4.95
C LEU A 303 1.47 9.44 -4.62
N PHE A 304 0.38 9.64 -3.89
CA PHE A 304 -0.64 8.64 -3.63
C PHE A 304 -1.91 9.03 -4.38
N ILE A 305 -2.58 8.06 -4.99
CA ILE A 305 -3.83 8.25 -5.72
C ILE A 305 -4.77 7.09 -5.42
N GLY A 306 -6.03 7.43 -5.12
CA GLY A 306 -7.10 6.45 -4.91
C GLY A 306 -8.15 6.97 -3.92
N ALA A 307 -9.41 6.57 -4.12
CA ALA A 307 -10.54 7.00 -3.29
C ALA A 307 -10.44 6.54 -1.81
N LYS A 308 -9.56 5.57 -1.51
CA LYS A 308 -9.42 4.93 -0.20
C LYS A 308 -8.14 5.33 0.54
N ALA A 309 -7.74 6.60 0.45
CA ALA A 309 -6.53 7.14 1.07
C ALA A 309 -6.38 6.84 2.57
N GLN A 310 -7.52 6.72 3.28
CA GLN A 310 -7.57 6.48 4.72
C GLN A 310 -7.61 5.00 5.12
N ARG A 311 -7.67 4.06 4.15
CA ARG A 311 -7.64 2.61 4.44
C ARG A 311 -6.25 2.20 4.92
N THR A 312 -6.19 1.18 5.78
CA THR A 312 -4.93 0.53 6.15
C THR A 312 -4.31 -0.17 4.96
N VAL A 313 -2.98 -0.25 4.95
CA VAL A 313 -2.26 -0.87 3.83
C VAL A 313 -2.62 -2.35 3.73
N PHE A 314 -3.02 -2.78 2.53
CA PHE A 314 -3.45 -4.13 2.17
C PHE A 314 -4.70 -4.66 2.88
N ASP A 315 -5.41 -3.83 3.64
CA ASP A 315 -6.57 -4.23 4.45
C ASP A 315 -6.31 -5.49 5.28
N THR A 316 -5.05 -5.71 5.69
CA THR A 316 -4.68 -6.85 6.51
C THR A 316 -5.13 -6.56 7.94
N ALA A 317 -6.43 -6.54 8.20
CA ALA A 317 -7.00 -6.57 9.53
C ALA A 317 -6.74 -7.96 10.12
N SER A 318 -5.46 -8.28 10.33
CA SER A 318 -5.04 -9.37 11.21
C SER A 318 -4.88 -8.74 12.57
N THR A 319 -5.62 -9.24 13.55
CA THR A 319 -5.46 -8.94 14.98
C THR A 319 -4.03 -9.27 15.38
N VAL A 320 -3.13 -8.30 15.25
CA VAL A 320 -1.78 -8.45 15.77
C VAL A 320 -1.90 -8.46 17.28
N SER A 321 -1.59 -9.61 17.87
CA SER A 321 -1.40 -9.79 19.30
C SER A 321 -0.24 -8.89 19.74
N GLN A 322 -0.49 -7.61 19.95
CA GLN A 322 0.48 -6.74 20.60
C GLN A 322 0.66 -7.24 22.02
N LYS A 323 1.87 -7.67 22.37
CA LYS A 323 2.29 -7.75 23.77
C LYS A 323 2.39 -6.31 24.30
N ALA A 324 1.26 -5.73 24.68
CA ALA A 324 1.22 -4.46 25.38
C ALA A 324 1.50 -4.72 26.86
N CYS A 325 2.70 -4.41 27.33
CA CYS A 325 2.98 -4.35 28.76
C CYS A 325 2.34 -3.08 29.32
N VAL A 326 1.28 -3.22 30.11
CA VAL A 326 0.60 -2.08 30.75
C VAL A 326 1.02 -1.99 32.21
N HIS A 327 1.41 -0.79 32.66
CA HIS A 327 1.72 -0.50 34.06
C HIS A 327 0.43 -0.29 34.87
N PRO A 328 0.25 -0.95 36.02
CA PRO A 328 -0.88 -0.68 36.90
C PRO A 328 -0.70 0.68 37.59
N ASP A 329 -1.76 1.48 37.60
CA ASP A 329 -1.86 2.73 38.37
C ASP A 329 -2.31 2.36 39.81
N PRO A 330 -1.53 2.64 40.87
CA PRO A 330 -1.81 2.20 42.24
C PRO A 330 -3.00 2.92 42.92
N ALA A 331 -3.75 3.73 42.18
CA ALA A 331 -4.68 4.71 42.74
C ALA A 331 -6.01 4.17 43.30
N TYR A 332 -6.30 2.86 43.25
CA TYR A 332 -7.57 2.36 43.80
C TYR A 332 -7.40 1.06 44.57
N ASP A 333 -7.68 1.17 45.87
CA ASP A 333 -7.80 0.05 46.79
C ASP A 333 -8.69 -1.03 46.14
N SER A 334 -8.12 -2.24 46.00
CA SER A 334 -8.71 -3.45 45.42
C SER A 334 -8.92 -3.52 43.89
N LYS A 335 -8.42 -2.58 43.07
CA LYS A 335 -8.68 -2.58 41.61
C LYS A 335 -7.45 -2.38 40.71
N ILE A 336 -7.28 -3.22 39.68
CA ILE A 336 -6.23 -3.04 38.65
C ILE A 336 -6.83 -2.33 37.44
N LEU A 337 -6.17 -1.28 36.98
CA LEU A 337 -6.60 -0.49 35.84
C LEU A 337 -5.76 -0.83 34.60
N ILE A 338 -6.40 -1.23 33.50
CA ILE A 338 -5.71 -1.49 32.22
C ILE A 338 -6.18 -0.46 31.20
N GLY A 339 -5.24 0.33 30.66
CA GLY A 339 -5.52 1.36 29.65
C GLY A 339 -5.55 0.81 28.23
N LEU A 340 -6.48 -0.11 27.93
CA LEU A 340 -6.69 -0.68 26.60
C LEU A 340 -8.15 -0.54 26.19
N GLY A 341 -8.42 -0.03 24.99
CA GLY A 341 -9.75 0.09 24.40
C GLY A 341 -9.93 -0.81 23.17
N ALA A 342 -11.10 -0.69 22.55
CA ALA A 342 -11.44 -1.43 21.33
C ALA A 342 -10.53 -1.06 20.14
N VAL A 343 -10.01 0.17 20.11
CA VAL A 343 -9.06 0.65 19.10
C VAL A 343 -7.70 -0.05 19.25
N GLU A 344 -7.33 -0.41 20.48
CA GLU A 344 -6.14 -1.16 20.84
C GLU A 344 -6.38 -2.69 20.91
N GLY A 345 -7.55 -3.17 20.45
CA GLY A 345 -7.86 -4.60 20.32
C GLY A 345 -8.41 -5.30 21.56
N ALA A 346 -8.77 -4.56 22.62
CA ALA A 346 -9.45 -5.12 23.79
C ALA A 346 -10.98 -5.10 23.60
N ILE A 347 -11.59 -6.29 23.51
CA ILE A 347 -13.04 -6.49 23.40
C ILE A 347 -13.56 -7.42 24.50
N GLU A 348 -14.87 -7.60 24.60
CA GLU A 348 -15.46 -8.57 25.52
C GLU A 348 -14.98 -10.00 25.19
N GLY A 349 -14.56 -10.75 26.21
CA GLY A 349 -13.91 -12.06 26.03
C GLY A 349 -12.40 -12.03 25.82
N THR A 350 -11.75 -10.86 25.66
CA THR A 350 -10.28 -10.77 25.66
C THR A 350 -9.72 -11.24 27.01
N GLU A 351 -8.70 -12.12 26.97
CA GLU A 351 -8.04 -12.63 28.16
C GLU A 351 -6.67 -11.95 28.36
N PHE A 352 -6.34 -11.69 29.62
CA PHE A 352 -5.06 -11.14 30.01
C PHE A 352 -4.39 -12.08 31.03
N SER A 353 -3.12 -12.38 30.79
CA SER A 353 -2.22 -13.00 31.76
C SER A 353 -1.58 -11.92 32.60
N VAL A 354 -1.62 -12.07 33.91
CA VAL A 354 -0.92 -11.19 34.84
C VAL A 354 0.28 -11.95 35.40
N THR A 355 1.49 -11.36 35.38
CA THR A 355 2.67 -11.95 36.02
C THR A 355 2.37 -12.14 37.51
N GLY A 356 2.41 -13.40 37.97
CA GLY A 356 1.81 -13.87 39.23
C GLY A 356 0.98 -15.15 39.06
N GLY A 357 0.76 -15.60 37.82
CA GLY A 357 0.18 -16.92 37.51
C GLY A 357 -1.34 -16.95 37.36
N PHE A 358 -2.02 -15.81 37.46
CA PHE A 358 -3.46 -15.73 37.35
C PHE A 358 -3.91 -15.21 35.98
N ARG A 359 -5.03 -15.76 35.49
CA ARG A 359 -5.70 -15.32 34.27
C ARG A 359 -6.93 -14.50 34.63
N VAL A 360 -7.20 -13.45 33.87
CA VAL A 360 -8.41 -12.64 33.99
C VAL A 360 -9.08 -12.53 32.63
N ARG A 361 -10.41 -12.68 32.63
CA ARG A 361 -11.25 -12.60 31.43
C ARG A 361 -12.15 -11.37 31.51
N CYS A 362 -12.23 -10.62 30.41
CA CYS A 362 -13.20 -9.54 30.27
C CYS A 362 -14.62 -10.12 30.20
N LYS A 363 -15.47 -9.90 31.22
CA LYS A 363 -16.76 -10.60 31.38
C LYS A 363 -18.01 -9.83 30.95
N ARG A 364 -17.96 -8.50 30.79
CA ARG A 364 -19.12 -7.70 30.37
C ARG A 364 -18.76 -6.28 29.98
N SER A 365 -19.39 -5.76 28.93
CA SER A 365 -19.63 -4.32 28.74
C SER A 365 -20.77 -3.85 29.64
N LEU A 366 -20.54 -2.91 30.56
CA LEU A 366 -21.62 -2.30 31.34
C LEU A 366 -22.13 -1.03 30.65
N SER A 367 -23.40 -1.05 30.26
CA SER A 367 -24.20 0.14 29.98
C SER A 367 -25.10 0.43 31.18
N MET A 368 -25.05 1.63 31.78
CA MET A 368 -26.13 2.09 32.67
C MET A 368 -26.51 3.56 32.48
N LEU A 369 -27.78 3.79 32.80
CA LEU A 369 -28.71 4.87 32.44
C LEU A 369 -28.48 6.23 33.11
N ARG A 370 -29.11 7.25 32.50
CA ARG A 370 -29.09 8.68 32.85
C ARG A 370 -30.14 9.09 33.89
N SER A 371 -29.83 10.12 34.67
CA SER A 371 -30.72 11.23 35.10
C SER A 371 -29.87 12.30 35.84
N ALA A 372 -30.01 13.64 35.75
CA ALA A 372 -30.79 14.57 34.93
C ALA A 372 -30.21 16.01 35.11
N SER A 373 -30.08 16.81 34.02
CA SER A 373 -30.09 18.30 33.95
C SER A 373 -29.40 18.81 32.66
N PRO A 374 -29.87 19.91 31.98
CA PRO A 374 -29.63 20.18 30.55
C PRO A 374 -28.24 20.72 30.14
N ALA A 375 -27.22 20.66 31.01
CA ALA A 375 -25.85 21.10 30.69
C ALA A 375 -24.87 19.94 30.40
N SER A 376 -25.35 18.70 30.40
CA SER A 376 -24.53 17.51 30.19
C SER A 376 -25.20 16.66 29.13
N LEU A 377 -24.59 16.50 27.96
CA LEU A 377 -24.82 15.38 27.04
C LEU A 377 -24.02 15.49 25.74
N ARG A 378 -22.88 14.78 25.70
CA ARG A 378 -22.32 14.13 24.50
C ARG A 378 -21.10 13.31 24.92
N SER A 379 -21.33 12.04 25.26
CA SER A 379 -20.38 10.93 25.13
C SER A 379 -20.91 9.78 25.99
N VAL A 380 -21.45 8.76 25.32
CA VAL A 380 -21.72 7.47 25.94
C VAL A 380 -20.35 6.83 26.20
N ARG A 381 -20.09 6.48 27.46
CA ARG A 381 -18.82 5.92 27.96
C ARG A 381 -19.10 4.54 28.52
N SER A 382 -18.36 3.53 28.07
CA SER A 382 -18.47 2.14 28.57
C SER A 382 -17.33 1.82 29.55
N LEU A 383 -17.66 1.09 30.61
CA LEU A 383 -16.72 0.53 31.60
C LEU A 383 -16.75 -0.99 31.50
N PHE A 384 -15.59 -1.64 31.62
CA PHE A 384 -15.46 -3.10 31.68
C PHE A 384 -15.12 -3.54 33.10
N CYS A 385 -15.70 -4.66 33.55
CA CYS A 385 -15.41 -5.29 34.84
C CYS A 385 -14.86 -6.71 34.59
N CYS A 386 -13.69 -7.04 35.16
CA CYS A 386 -13.10 -8.39 35.08
C CYS A 386 -13.23 -9.10 36.44
N SER A 387 -13.40 -10.43 36.41
CA SER A 387 -13.34 -11.28 37.60
C SER A 387 -12.46 -12.51 37.37
N LYS A 388 -11.84 -12.99 38.45
CA LYS A 388 -10.98 -14.19 38.50
C LYS A 388 -11.77 -15.42 38.03
N PHE A 389 -11.10 -16.33 37.35
CA PHE A 389 -11.60 -17.68 37.07
C PHE A 389 -10.50 -18.70 37.35
#